data_AF-A0A261SE63-F1
#
_entry.id   AF-A0A261SE63-F1
#
_cell.length_a   1.000
_cell.length_b   1.000
_cell.length_c   1.000
_cell.angle_alpha   90.00
_cell.angle_beta   90.00
_cell.angle_gamma   90.00
#
_symmetry.space_group_name_H-M   'P 1'
#
loop_
_entity.id
_entity.type
_entity.pdbx_description
1 polymer ?
#
loop_
_entity_poly.entity_id
_entity_poly.type
_entity_poly.pdbx_seq_one_letter_code
_entity_poly.pdbx_strand_id
1 'polypeptide(L)'
;MSQEFVLVKTLFPPKSLASMQEDLDATVDDYADLAESLFPTLAWDEAVEDDDDETLAETGQVELPGLVIDVRADEGALVLAVQGEGEALQSLARGVAHVAASQRYAMIDVERSALVPADTPDITYTAWRRQAGG
;
A
#
# COMPACT_ATOMS: atom_id res chain seq x y z
N MET A 1 -4.20 -11.38 13.90
CA MET A 1 -2.76 -11.04 13.74
C MET A 1 -2.69 -9.78 12.90
N SER A 2 -1.62 -8.98 13.00
CA SER A 2 -1.34 -7.90 12.04
C SER A 2 -0.28 -8.37 11.06
N GLN A 3 -0.37 -7.90 9.81
CA GLN A 3 0.60 -8.14 8.74
C GLN A 3 0.95 -6.78 8.12
N GLU A 4 2.24 -6.50 7.95
CA GLU A 4 2.71 -5.24 7.38
C GLU A 4 3.19 -5.41 5.93
N PHE A 5 2.78 -4.48 5.08
CA PHE A 5 3.27 -4.39 3.72
C PHE A 5 3.83 -3.01 3.43
N VAL A 6 4.94 -2.98 2.70
CA VAL A 6 5.60 -1.74 2.29
C VAL A 6 5.56 -1.65 0.77
N LEU A 7 5.10 -0.53 0.23
CA LEU A 7 5.10 -0.24 -1.19
C LEU A 7 6.15 0.84 -1.47
N VAL A 8 7.05 0.54 -2.40
CA VAL A 8 8.13 1.46 -2.79
C VAL A 8 8.06 1.72 -4.28
N LYS A 9 8.16 2.99 -4.70
CA LYS A 9 8.22 3.34 -6.11
C LYS A 9 9.55 2.88 -6.70
N THR A 10 9.53 2.26 -7.87
CA THR A 10 10.75 1.69 -8.48
C THR A 10 11.01 2.26 -9.87
N LEU A 11 12.29 2.45 -10.20
CA LEU A 11 12.72 2.86 -11.53
C LEU A 11 12.35 1.83 -12.60
N PHE A 12 12.44 0.55 -12.24
CA PHE A 12 12.11 -0.59 -13.09
C PHE A 12 11.36 -1.67 -12.29
N PRO A 13 10.54 -2.52 -12.94
CA PRO A 13 9.90 -3.65 -12.27
C PRO A 13 10.95 -4.61 -11.69
N PRO A 14 10.99 -4.81 -10.35
CA PRO A 14 11.97 -5.68 -9.74
C PRO A 14 11.60 -7.15 -9.90
N LYS A 15 12.62 -8.03 -10.00
CA LYS A 15 12.43 -9.50 -9.97
C LYS A 15 12.64 -10.09 -8.59
N SER A 16 13.35 -9.36 -7.73
CA SER A 16 13.68 -9.68 -6.35
C SER A 16 14.03 -8.40 -5.60
N LEU A 17 14.01 -8.43 -4.27
CA LEU A 17 14.45 -7.31 -3.43
C LEU A 17 15.89 -6.88 -3.77
N ALA A 18 16.79 -7.83 -4.05
CA ALA A 18 18.17 -7.54 -4.41
C ALA A 18 18.33 -6.82 -5.76
N SER A 19 17.32 -6.88 -6.63
CA SER A 19 17.30 -6.19 -7.93
C SER A 19 16.51 -4.89 -7.91
N MET A 20 15.89 -4.57 -6.77
CA MET A 20 15.05 -3.39 -6.62
C MET A 20 15.90 -2.13 -6.69
N GLN A 21 15.41 -1.16 -7.46
CA GLN A 21 16.00 0.18 -7.56
C GLN A 21 14.87 1.16 -7.30
N GLU A 22 14.96 1.82 -6.16
CA GLU A 22 13.98 2.78 -5.69
C GLU A 22 14.04 4.05 -6.53
N ASP A 23 12.86 4.62 -6.79
CA ASP A 23 12.75 5.95 -7.36
C ASP A 23 12.84 6.97 -6.21
N LEU A 24 14.04 7.49 -5.98
CA LEU A 24 14.32 8.43 -4.88
C LEU A 24 13.68 9.81 -5.09
N ASP A 25 13.13 10.06 -6.28
CA ASP A 25 12.37 11.29 -6.55
C ASP A 25 10.88 11.15 -6.12
N ALA A 26 10.47 9.98 -5.62
CA ALA A 26 9.12 9.75 -5.10
C ALA A 26 8.86 10.57 -3.83
N THR A 27 7.75 11.30 -3.83
CA THR A 27 7.31 12.18 -2.74
C THR A 27 6.21 11.54 -1.89
N VAL A 28 5.88 12.13 -0.74
CA VAL A 28 4.72 11.70 0.05
C VAL A 28 3.44 11.75 -0.79
N ASP A 29 3.24 12.80 -1.59
CA ASP A 29 2.09 12.94 -2.50
C ASP A 29 1.98 11.76 -3.46
N ASP A 30 3.09 11.26 -4.01
CA ASP A 30 3.10 10.06 -4.87
C ASP A 30 2.58 8.80 -4.14
N TYR A 31 2.84 8.69 -2.83
CA TYR A 31 2.39 7.58 -2.01
C TYR A 31 0.94 7.77 -1.55
N ALA A 32 0.54 9.01 -1.27
CA ALA A 32 -0.84 9.37 -0.95
C ALA A 32 -1.76 9.12 -2.14
N ASP A 33 -1.40 9.58 -3.35
CA ASP A 33 -2.12 9.32 -4.60
C ASP A 33 -2.30 7.81 -4.86
N LEU A 34 -1.24 7.02 -4.60
CA LEU A 34 -1.32 5.57 -4.71
C LEU A 34 -2.32 4.99 -3.70
N ALA A 35 -2.27 5.44 -2.44
CA ALA A 35 -3.15 4.98 -1.39
C ALA A 35 -4.62 5.29 -1.70
N GLU A 36 -4.95 6.50 -2.18
CA GLU A 36 -6.29 6.88 -2.61
C GLU A 36 -6.77 6.06 -3.81
N SER A 37 -5.87 5.76 -4.76
CA SER A 37 -6.17 4.85 -5.86
C SER A 37 -6.48 3.43 -5.37
N LEU A 38 -5.73 2.93 -4.38
CA LEU A 38 -5.93 1.60 -3.79
C LEU A 38 -7.20 1.51 -2.96
N PHE A 39 -7.51 2.59 -2.23
CA PHE A 39 -8.58 2.68 -1.24
C PHE A 39 -9.39 3.97 -1.44
N PRO A 40 -10.40 3.97 -2.33
CA PRO A 40 -11.21 5.16 -2.61
C PRO A 40 -12.00 5.71 -1.40
N THR A 41 -12.15 4.91 -0.34
CA THR A 41 -12.80 5.29 0.92
C THR A 41 -11.81 5.74 1.99
N LEU A 42 -10.52 5.82 1.67
CA LEU A 42 -9.51 6.32 2.59
C LEU A 42 -9.83 7.77 2.95
N ALA A 43 -9.83 8.03 4.25
CA ALA A 43 -9.83 9.38 4.80
C ALA A 43 -8.51 9.55 5.53
N TRP A 44 -7.73 10.52 5.10
CA TRP A 44 -6.53 10.95 5.81
C TRP A 44 -6.94 11.60 7.13
N ASP A 45 -6.20 11.28 8.20
CA ASP A 45 -6.29 11.97 9.46
C ASP A 45 -5.85 13.43 9.26
N GLU A 46 -6.46 14.37 9.98
CA GLU A 46 -6.00 15.74 9.96
C GLU A 46 -4.53 15.77 10.41
N ALA A 47 -3.64 16.19 9.52
CA ALA A 47 -2.22 16.35 9.83
C ALA A 47 -2.10 17.26 11.05
N VAL A 48 -1.66 16.70 12.17
CA VAL A 48 -1.31 17.51 13.33
C VAL A 48 -0.02 18.20 12.94
N GLU A 49 -0.10 19.49 12.61
CA GLU A 49 1.08 20.34 12.43
C GLU A 49 1.87 20.34 13.75
N ASP A 50 2.83 19.42 13.89
CA ASP A 50 3.86 19.51 14.92
C ASP A 50 4.90 20.49 14.38
N ASP A 51 4.95 21.68 14.99
CA ASP A 51 5.73 22.87 14.61
C ASP A 51 7.26 22.64 14.41
N ASP A 52 7.78 21.43 14.63
CA ASP A 52 9.22 21.15 14.77
C ASP A 52 9.78 19.99 13.90
N ASP A 53 8.99 19.30 13.05
CA ASP A 53 9.53 18.25 12.15
C ASP A 53 8.92 18.31 10.73
N GLU A 54 9.75 18.64 9.72
CA GLU A 54 9.37 18.79 8.30
C GLU A 54 9.02 17.46 7.59
N THR A 55 8.82 16.36 8.31
CA THR A 55 8.39 15.07 7.73
C THR A 55 6.88 14.95 7.76
N LEU A 56 6.25 15.37 6.66
CA LEU A 56 4.80 15.31 6.39
C LEU A 56 4.36 13.86 6.16
N ALA A 57 4.41 12.98 7.15
CA ALA A 57 3.81 11.66 7.03
C ALA A 57 2.27 11.79 7.05
N GLU A 58 1.58 11.33 6.01
CA GLU A 58 0.11 11.27 6.00
C GLU A 58 -0.36 9.91 6.53
N THR A 59 -1.21 9.92 7.55
CA THR A 59 -1.80 8.70 8.11
C THR A 59 -3.30 8.67 7.82
N GLY A 60 -3.84 7.48 7.63
CA GLY A 60 -5.28 7.28 7.51
C GLY A 60 -5.65 5.84 7.79
N GLN A 61 -6.95 5.58 7.89
CA GLN A 61 -7.46 4.25 8.16
C GLN A 61 -8.56 3.86 7.17
N VAL A 62 -8.57 2.58 6.80
CA VAL A 62 -9.60 1.98 5.94
C VAL A 62 -10.18 0.76 6.64
N GLU A 63 -11.49 0.80 6.90
CA GLU A 63 -12.23 -0.34 7.42
C GLU A 63 -12.97 -1.08 6.32
N LEU A 64 -12.80 -2.39 6.31
CA LEU A 64 -13.18 -3.28 5.24
C LEU A 64 -13.77 -4.56 5.83
N PRO A 65 -14.61 -5.32 5.11
CA PRO A 65 -15.17 -6.56 5.66
C PRO A 65 -14.09 -7.55 6.13
N GLY A 66 -13.92 -7.66 7.45
CA GLY A 66 -12.95 -8.55 8.08
C GLY A 66 -11.49 -8.05 8.04
N LEU A 67 -11.26 -6.79 7.65
CA LEU A 67 -9.93 -6.17 7.59
C LEU A 67 -10.00 -4.74 8.14
N VAL A 68 -9.01 -4.35 8.93
CA VAL A 68 -8.73 -2.95 9.25
C VAL A 68 -7.34 -2.65 8.72
N ILE A 69 -7.19 -1.58 7.95
CA ILE A 69 -5.91 -1.20 7.33
C ILE A 69 -5.54 0.18 7.84
N ASP A 70 -4.44 0.25 8.59
CA ASP A 70 -3.79 1.50 8.89
C ASP A 70 -2.82 1.82 7.74
N VAL A 71 -2.96 3.00 7.15
CA VAL A 71 -2.24 3.47 5.98
C VAL A 71 -1.33 4.61 6.40
N ARG A 72 -0.07 4.57 6.00
CA ARG A 72 0.89 5.66 6.25
C ARG A 72 1.74 5.93 5.01
N ALA A 73 1.65 7.13 4.46
CA ALA A 73 2.51 7.61 3.40
C ALA A 73 3.68 8.40 4.01
N ASP A 74 4.91 7.93 3.80
CA ASP A 74 6.13 8.54 4.31
C ASP A 74 7.06 8.97 3.15
N GLU A 75 8.13 9.70 3.46
CA GLU A 75 9.23 9.94 2.53
C GLU A 75 9.93 8.62 2.16
N GLY A 76 9.52 8.04 1.03
CA GLY A 76 10.17 6.87 0.43
C GLY A 76 9.34 5.58 0.44
N ALA A 77 8.18 5.55 1.11
CA ALA A 77 7.31 4.38 1.06
C ALA A 77 5.84 4.67 1.45
N LEU A 78 4.96 3.79 1.01
CA LEU A 78 3.61 3.63 1.55
C LEU A 78 3.56 2.36 2.40
N VAL A 79 3.22 2.50 3.68
CA VAL A 79 3.08 1.41 4.65
C VAL A 79 1.60 1.07 4.82
N LEU A 80 1.28 -0.22 4.74
CA LEU A 80 -0.04 -0.79 5.01
C LEU A 80 0.06 -1.78 6.16
N ALA A 81 -0.41 -1.41 7.34
CA ALA A 81 -0.54 -2.32 8.47
C ALA A 81 -1.95 -2.90 8.50
N VAL A 82 -2.07 -4.18 8.15
CA VAL A 82 -3.35 -4.85 7.95
C VAL A 82 -3.66 -5.75 9.15
N GLN A 83 -4.74 -5.44 9.84
CA GLN A 83 -5.32 -6.30 10.87
C GLN A 83 -6.39 -7.20 10.25
N GLY A 84 -6.14 -8.50 10.26
CA GLY A 84 -7.05 -9.51 9.72
C GLY A 84 -6.32 -10.77 9.30
N GLU A 85 -7.03 -11.76 8.77
CA GLU A 85 -6.44 -13.05 8.43
C GLU A 85 -7.18 -13.80 7.32
N GLY A 86 -6.58 -14.89 6.87
CA GLY A 86 -7.21 -15.83 5.93
C GLY A 86 -7.29 -15.30 4.49
N GLU A 87 -8.40 -15.62 3.82
CA GLU A 87 -8.62 -15.34 2.41
C GLU A 87 -8.69 -13.82 2.12
N ALA A 88 -9.31 -13.05 3.02
CA ALA A 88 -9.45 -11.60 2.86
C ALA A 88 -8.08 -10.91 2.78
N LEU A 89 -7.15 -11.25 3.69
CA LEU A 89 -5.79 -10.72 3.68
C LEU A 89 -5.02 -11.10 2.40
N GLN A 90 -5.15 -12.35 1.95
CA GLN A 90 -4.49 -12.82 0.74
C GLN A 90 -5.02 -12.13 -0.52
N SER A 91 -6.33 -11.94 -0.61
CA SER A 91 -6.95 -11.22 -1.72
C SER A 91 -6.59 -9.75 -1.73
N LEU A 92 -6.55 -9.09 -0.56
CA LEU A 92 -6.04 -7.73 -0.43
C LEU A 92 -4.60 -7.64 -0.94
N ALA A 93 -3.69 -8.46 -0.42
CA ALA A 93 -2.26 -8.39 -0.76
C ALA A 93 -2.02 -8.57 -2.26
N ARG A 94 -2.70 -9.53 -2.90
CA ARG A 94 -2.59 -9.74 -4.36
C ARG A 94 -3.16 -8.58 -5.17
N GLY A 95 -4.30 -8.05 -4.73
CA GLY A 95 -4.96 -6.92 -5.36
C GLY A 95 -4.12 -5.65 -5.33
N VAL A 96 -3.62 -5.32 -4.15
CA VAL A 96 -2.71 -4.19 -3.92
C VAL A 96 -1.44 -4.36 -4.74
N ALA A 97 -0.76 -5.51 -4.67
CA ALA A 97 0.45 -5.76 -5.45
C ALA A 97 0.23 -5.60 -6.96
N HIS A 98 -0.92 -6.04 -7.47
CA HIS A 98 -1.25 -5.89 -8.88
C HIS A 98 -1.44 -4.41 -9.30
N VAL A 99 -2.24 -3.65 -8.54
CA VAL A 99 -2.47 -2.23 -8.82
C VAL A 99 -1.17 -1.43 -8.65
N ALA A 100 -0.42 -1.67 -7.58
CA ALA A 100 0.88 -1.07 -7.31
C ALA A 100 1.86 -1.29 -8.47
N ALA A 101 2.00 -2.53 -8.93
CA ALA A 101 2.90 -2.86 -10.03
C ALA A 101 2.54 -2.14 -11.34
N SER A 102 1.25 -1.94 -11.62
CA SER A 102 0.80 -1.19 -12.80
C SER A 102 1.22 0.29 -12.77
N GLN A 103 1.53 0.82 -11.59
CA GLN A 103 1.98 2.19 -11.35
C GLN A 103 3.49 2.27 -11.02
N ARG A 104 4.24 1.18 -11.22
CA ARG A 104 5.67 1.04 -10.90
C ARG A 104 5.99 1.08 -9.40
N TYR A 105 5.14 0.48 -8.58
CA TYR A 105 5.42 0.23 -7.18
C TYR A 105 5.62 -1.26 -6.94
N ALA A 106 6.61 -1.59 -6.12
CA ALA A 106 6.85 -2.93 -5.63
C ALA A 106 6.29 -3.07 -4.21
N MET A 107 5.53 -4.13 -3.96
CA MET A 107 4.99 -4.44 -2.64
C MET A 107 5.86 -5.50 -1.96
N ILE A 108 6.19 -5.25 -0.70
CA ILE A 108 7.08 -6.07 0.13
C ILE A 108 6.25 -6.57 1.33
N ASP A 109 6.25 -7.88 1.55
CA ASP A 109 5.78 -8.50 2.80
C ASP A 109 6.94 -8.44 3.80
N VAL A 110 6.78 -7.62 4.85
CA VAL A 110 7.86 -7.29 5.79
C VAL A 110 8.27 -8.51 6.60
N GLU A 111 7.29 -9.28 7.09
CA GLU A 111 7.48 -10.47 7.90
C GLU A 111 8.20 -11.57 7.13
N ARG A 112 7.96 -11.68 5.82
CA ARG A 112 8.64 -12.65 4.95
C ARG A 112 9.91 -12.10 4.31
N SER A 113 10.13 -10.78 4.40
CA SER A 113 11.18 -10.07 3.68
C SER A 113 11.21 -10.48 2.20
N ALA A 114 10.05 -10.42 1.54
CA ALA A 114 9.87 -10.91 0.18
C ALA A 114 8.96 -9.98 -0.64
N LEU A 115 9.20 -9.93 -1.96
CA LEU A 115 8.27 -9.27 -2.88
C LEU A 115 6.96 -10.05 -2.94
N VAL A 116 5.84 -9.32 -2.86
CA VAL A 116 4.52 -9.86 -3.15
C VAL A 116 4.37 -9.95 -4.68
N PRO A 117 4.10 -11.13 -5.25
CA PRO A 117 3.96 -11.28 -6.71
C PRO A 117 2.76 -10.48 -7.25
N ALA A 118 2.95 -9.82 -8.39
CA ALA A 118 1.91 -9.02 -9.07
C ALA A 118 1.19 -9.81 -10.20
N ASP A 119 1.46 -11.11 -10.29
CA ASP A 119 1.37 -11.89 -11.52
C ASP A 119 -0.05 -12.33 -11.91
N THR A 120 -1.06 -12.06 -11.08
CA THR A 120 -2.46 -12.33 -11.46
C THR A 120 -3.42 -11.38 -10.74
N PRO A 121 -4.26 -10.61 -11.47
CA PRO A 121 -5.33 -9.85 -10.85
C PRO A 121 -6.25 -10.81 -10.09
N ASP A 122 -6.35 -10.64 -8.77
CA ASP A 122 -7.37 -11.34 -8.01
C ASP A 122 -8.74 -10.73 -8.38
N ILE A 123 -9.60 -11.57 -8.96
CA ILE A 123 -10.98 -11.19 -9.33
C ILE A 123 -11.74 -10.75 -8.08
N THR A 124 -11.39 -11.32 -6.91
CA THR A 124 -11.96 -10.97 -5.61
C THR A 124 -11.63 -9.54 -5.23
N TYR A 125 -10.36 -9.12 -5.31
CA TYR A 125 -9.99 -7.72 -5.06
C TYR A 125 -10.66 -6.76 -6.04
N THR A 126 -10.75 -7.12 -7.32
CA THR A 126 -11.37 -6.24 -8.33
C THR A 126 -12.87 -6.07 -8.10
N ALA A 127 -13.58 -7.15 -7.76
CA ALA A 127 -14.98 -7.11 -7.40
C ALA A 127 -15.21 -6.29 -6.11
N TRP A 128 -14.28 -6.42 -5.18
CA TRP A 128 -14.30 -5.78 -3.88
C TRP A 128 -13.97 -4.27 -3.94
N ARG A 129 -12.97 -3.85 -4.74
CA ARG A 129 -12.68 -2.43 -5.05
C ARG A 129 -13.86 -1.72 -5.68
N ARG A 130 -14.62 -2.39 -6.56
CA ARG A 130 -15.84 -1.82 -7.16
C ARG A 130 -16.96 -1.59 -6.15
N GLN A 131 -17.02 -2.37 -5.08
CA GLN A 131 -18.02 -2.19 -4.02
C GLN A 131 -17.64 -1.06 -3.05
N ALA A 132 -16.34 -0.83 -2.83
CA ALA A 132 -15.85 0.26 -1.99
C ALA A 132 -15.97 1.65 -2.64
N GLY A 133 -15.92 1.74 -3.98
CA GLY A 133 -16.02 3.02 -4.71
C GLY A 133 -17.42 3.37 -5.26
N GLY A 134 -18.49 2.76 -4.74
CA GLY A 134 -19.87 2.89 -5.23
C GLY A 134 -20.82 3.52 -4.24
#